data_AF-A0A7K2MQ50-F1
#
_entry.id   AF-A0A7K2MQ50-F1
#
_cell.length_a   1.000
_cell.length_b   1.000
_cell.length_c   1.000
_cell.angle_alpha   90.00
_cell.angle_beta   90.00
_cell.angle_gamma   90.00
#
_symmetry.space_group_name_H-M   'P 1'
#
loop_
_entity.id
_entity.type
_entity.pdbx_description
1 polymer ?
#
loop_
_entity_poly.entity_id
_entity_poly.type
_entity_poly.pdbx_seq_one_letter_code
_entity_poly.pdbx_strand_id
1 'polypeptide(L)'
;AFATVVERDVVVAAVMGDMLAGRTAVYADLVAYDEVAHHSGPASRDAAKVLQRLDRALALIQNVAEHAPRPYRIVVLSDHGQSPGETFRARYGLTLADLVRAGCGLPVPRSARRTRSGAEARNTVRAALHR
;
A
#
# COMPACT_ATOMS: atom_id res chain seq x y z
N ALA A 1 10.78 -8.21 2.97
CA ALA A 1 12.13 -7.96 3.55
C ALA A 1 13.17 -7.55 2.49
N PHE A 2 13.18 -8.15 1.29
CA PHE A 2 14.05 -7.71 0.18
C PHE A 2 13.66 -6.31 -0.35
N ALA A 3 12.35 -6.10 -0.58
CA ALA A 3 11.80 -4.83 -1.06
C ALA A 3 12.02 -3.64 -0.10
N THR A 4 12.20 -3.89 1.21
CA THR A 4 12.17 -2.81 2.20
C THR A 4 13.53 -2.27 2.62
N VAL A 5 14.63 -2.95 2.30
CA VAL A 5 15.98 -2.51 2.70
C VAL A 5 16.90 -2.35 1.50
N VAL A 6 17.04 -3.40 0.68
CA VAL A 6 17.99 -3.38 -0.45
C VAL A 6 17.50 -2.41 -1.53
N GLU A 7 16.22 -2.49 -1.88
CA GLU A 7 15.63 -1.64 -2.93
C GLU A 7 15.77 -0.15 -2.61
N ARG A 8 15.43 0.25 -1.39
CA ARG A 8 15.53 1.64 -0.94
C ARG A 8 16.96 2.16 -0.97
N ASP A 9 17.92 1.40 -0.45
CA ASP A 9 19.32 1.85 -0.40
C ASP A 9 19.91 1.98 -1.82
N VAL A 10 19.51 1.09 -2.74
CA VAL A 10 19.84 1.18 -4.17
C VAL A 10 19.21 2.43 -4.81
N VAL A 11 17.92 2.70 -4.56
CA VAL A 11 17.24 3.89 -5.07
C VAL A 11 17.92 5.17 -4.57
N VAL A 12 18.23 5.26 -3.28
CA VAL A 12 18.91 6.43 -2.71
C VAL A 12 20.28 6.63 -3.34
N ALA A 13 21.07 5.57 -3.50
CA ALA A 13 22.38 5.65 -4.16
C ALA A 13 22.26 6.12 -5.62
N ALA A 14 21.27 5.62 -6.36
CA ALA A 14 21.01 6.04 -7.73
C ALA A 14 20.61 7.53 -7.81
N VAL A 15 19.72 7.98 -6.93
CA VAL A 15 19.32 9.40 -6.83
C VAL A 15 20.53 10.28 -6.55
N MET A 16 21.37 9.90 -5.58
CA MET A 16 22.59 10.65 -5.26
C MET A 16 23.53 10.73 -6.47
N GLY A 17 23.73 9.62 -7.18
CA GLY A 17 24.54 9.56 -8.41
C GLY A 17 24.02 10.49 -9.51
N ASP A 18 22.71 10.46 -9.77
CA ASP A 18 22.07 11.33 -10.76
C ASP A 18 22.14 12.81 -10.36
N MET A 19 22.00 13.12 -9.07
CA MET A 19 22.15 14.47 -8.57
C MET A 19 23.56 15.01 -8.81
N LEU A 20 24.59 14.23 -8.46
CA LEU A 20 26.00 14.57 -8.64
C LEU A 20 26.40 14.63 -10.13
N ALA A 21 25.75 13.83 -10.99
CA ALA A 21 25.88 13.93 -12.44
C ALA A 21 25.16 15.16 -13.05
N GLY A 22 24.44 15.93 -12.24
CA GLY A 22 23.78 17.17 -12.67
C GLY A 22 22.54 16.96 -13.53
N ARG A 23 21.86 15.81 -13.40
CA ARG A 23 20.60 15.54 -14.13
C ARG A 23 19.57 16.64 -13.87
N THR A 24 18.81 17.00 -14.89
CA THR A 24 17.89 18.15 -14.78
C THR A 24 16.73 17.90 -13.80
N ALA A 25 16.25 16.66 -13.75
CA ALA A 25 15.25 16.19 -12.81
C ALA A 25 15.52 14.73 -12.48
N VAL A 26 15.19 14.32 -11.26
CA VAL A 26 15.30 12.95 -10.77
C VAL A 26 13.98 12.59 -10.11
N TYR A 27 13.42 11.45 -10.49
CA TYR A 27 12.20 10.90 -9.90
C TYR A 27 12.55 9.56 -9.26
N ALA A 28 12.07 9.36 -8.04
CA ALA A 28 12.30 8.14 -7.30
C ALA A 28 11.05 7.78 -6.51
N ASP A 29 10.76 6.48 -6.48
CA ASP A 29 9.76 5.90 -5.60
C ASP A 29 10.47 5.28 -4.39
N LEU A 30 10.02 5.67 -3.20
CA LEU A 30 10.54 5.15 -1.94
C LEU A 30 9.52 4.21 -1.33
N VAL A 31 9.68 2.92 -1.64
CA VAL A 31 8.80 1.85 -1.19
C VAL A 31 9.00 1.50 0.29
N ALA A 32 8.23 0.53 0.78
CA ALA A 32 8.26 -0.12 2.11
C ALA A 32 7.21 0.30 3.11
N TYR A 33 6.80 1.59 3.14
CA TYR A 33 5.82 2.02 4.14
C TYR A 33 4.48 1.32 3.95
N ASP A 34 3.96 1.30 2.72
CA ASP A 34 2.64 0.76 2.43
C ASP A 34 2.52 -0.73 2.76
N GLU A 35 3.48 -1.56 2.35
CA GLU A 35 3.51 -3.01 2.63
C GLU A 35 3.43 -3.29 4.14
N VAL A 36 4.23 -2.58 4.93
CA VAL A 36 4.29 -2.78 6.38
C VAL A 36 3.05 -2.22 7.07
N ALA A 37 2.59 -1.04 6.65
CA ALA A 37 1.42 -0.40 7.20
C ALA A 37 0.13 -1.18 6.85
N HIS A 38 0.08 -1.84 5.69
CA HIS A 38 -1.03 -2.70 5.30
C HIS A 38 -1.11 -3.96 6.17
N HIS A 39 0.04 -4.53 6.59
CA HIS A 39 0.06 -5.71 7.44
C HIS A 39 -0.14 -5.39 8.93
N SER A 40 0.58 -4.38 9.42
CA SER A 40 0.69 -4.09 10.86
C SER A 40 -0.21 -2.94 11.32
N GLY A 41 -0.79 -2.17 10.39
CA GLY A 41 -1.53 -0.95 10.64
C GLY A 41 -0.64 0.31 10.55
N PRO A 42 -1.20 1.45 10.11
CA PRO A 42 -0.43 2.68 9.85
C PRO A 42 0.17 3.33 11.10
N ALA A 43 -0.44 3.10 12.27
CA ALA A 43 0.05 3.60 13.56
C ALA A 43 0.94 2.58 14.32
N SER A 44 1.31 1.48 13.67
CA SER A 44 2.10 0.44 14.31
C SER A 44 3.56 0.85 14.53
N ARG A 45 4.21 0.22 15.53
CA ARG A 45 5.65 0.43 15.78
C ARG A 45 6.50 0.05 14.58
N ASP A 46 6.08 -0.95 13.80
CA ASP A 46 6.84 -1.39 12.63
C ASP A 46 6.72 -0.41 11.47
N ALA A 47 5.52 0.13 11.21
CA ALA A 47 5.34 1.22 10.25
C ALA A 47 6.15 2.47 10.65
N ALA A 48 6.17 2.81 11.94
CA ALA A 48 6.97 3.93 12.45
C ALA A 48 8.48 3.75 12.22
N LYS A 49 9.02 2.53 12.40
CA LYS A 49 10.43 2.23 12.09
C LYS A 49 10.75 2.41 10.61
N VAL A 50 9.82 2.08 9.71
CA VAL A 50 9.99 2.31 8.26
C VAL A 50 10.00 3.80 7.96
N LEU A 51 9.10 4.60 8.54
CA LEU A 51 9.12 6.05 8.37
C LEU A 51 10.42 6.69 8.86
N GLN A 52 10.93 6.29 10.03
CA GLN A 52 12.23 6.76 10.53
C GLN A 52 13.39 6.42 9.59
N ARG A 53 13.29 5.30 8.88
CA ARG A 53 14.27 4.89 7.87
C ARG A 53 14.16 5.78 6.64
N LEU A 54 12.96 6.04 6.13
CA LEU A 54 12.71 6.94 5.00
C LEU A 54 13.19 8.37 5.30
N ASP A 55 12.93 8.87 6.51
CA ASP A 55 13.41 10.17 6.99
C ASP A 55 14.94 10.29 6.88
N ARG A 56 15.68 9.28 7.34
CA ARG A 56 17.14 9.25 7.17
C ARG A 56 17.60 9.22 5.71
N ALA A 57 16.87 8.54 4.83
CA ALA A 57 17.18 8.51 3.40
C ALA A 57 16.99 9.90 2.76
N LEU A 58 15.90 10.60 3.12
CA LEU A 58 15.66 11.97 2.67
C LEU A 58 16.73 12.94 3.17
N ALA A 59 17.17 12.80 4.43
CA ALA A 59 18.26 13.59 4.97
C ALA A 59 19.58 13.38 4.19
N LEU A 60 19.89 12.15 3.77
CA LEU A 60 21.06 11.88 2.91
C LEU A 60 20.95 12.57 1.55
N ILE A 61 19.78 12.50 0.92
CA ILE A 61 19.52 13.18 -0.36
C ILE A 61 19.67 14.71 -0.21
N GLN A 62 19.13 15.26 0.88
CA GLN A 62 19.27 16.69 1.19
C GLN A 62 20.73 17.10 1.35
N ASN A 63 21.54 16.32 2.07
CA ASN A 63 22.97 16.59 2.23
C ASN A 63 23.73 16.54 0.89
N VAL A 64 23.39 15.59 0.01
CA VAL A 64 24.01 15.50 -1.33
C VAL A 64 23.61 16.68 -2.21
N ALA A 65 22.40 17.23 -2.06
CA ALA A 65 21.97 18.41 -2.80
C ALA A 65 22.90 19.61 -2.63
N GLU A 66 23.54 19.76 -1.46
CA GLU A 66 24.50 20.84 -1.17
C GLU A 66 25.80 20.71 -1.97
N HIS A 67 26.13 19.50 -2.43
CA HIS A 67 27.37 19.17 -3.14
C HIS A 67 27.17 18.99 -4.64
N ALA A 68 25.92 19.05 -5.11
CA ALA A 68 25.61 18.82 -6.50
C ALA A 68 26.00 20.01 -7.39
N PRO A 69 26.31 19.81 -8.68
CA PRO A 69 26.74 20.89 -9.59
C PRO A 69 25.64 21.90 -9.91
N ARG A 70 24.40 21.67 -9.43
CA ARG A 70 23.26 22.57 -9.59
C ARG A 70 22.36 22.50 -8.35
N PRO A 71 21.57 23.55 -8.06
CA PRO A 71 20.59 23.49 -6.99
C PRO A 71 19.46 22.52 -7.34
N TYR A 72 19.02 21.75 -6.34
CA TYR A 72 17.84 20.89 -6.40
C TYR A 72 16.79 21.35 -5.40
N ARG A 73 15.53 21.37 -5.83
CA ARG A 73 14.38 21.48 -4.93
C ARG A 73 13.84 20.08 -4.68
N ILE A 74 13.81 19.67 -3.42
CA ILE A 74 13.25 18.37 -3.03
C ILE A 74 11.75 18.51 -2.81
N VAL A 75 10.96 17.69 -3.49
CA VAL A 75 9.50 17.60 -3.33
C VAL A 75 9.19 16.17 -2.90
N VAL A 76 8.50 16.02 -1.77
CA VAL A 76 8.07 14.72 -1.25
C VAL A 76 6.55 14.66 -1.34
N LEU A 77 6.06 13.63 -2.01
CA LEU A 77 4.63 13.38 -2.22
C LEU A 77 4.32 11.95 -1.80
N SER A 78 3.07 11.73 -1.43
CA SER A 78 2.48 10.41 -1.27
C SER A 78 1.27 10.37 -2.17
N ASP A 79 1.12 9.28 -2.91
CA ASP A 79 -0.01 9.04 -3.81
C ASP A 79 -1.29 8.77 -3.04
N HIS A 80 -1.20 8.11 -1.87
CA HIS A 80 -2.33 7.85 -0.99
C HIS A 80 -1.95 7.68 0.49
N GLY A 81 -2.94 7.89 1.37
CA GLY A 81 -2.87 7.51 2.78
C GLY A 81 -3.37 6.07 3.03
N GLN A 82 -3.54 5.73 4.31
CA GLN A 82 -4.19 4.48 4.73
C GLN A 82 -5.27 4.75 5.78
N SER A 83 -6.30 3.91 5.81
CA SER A 83 -7.37 3.97 6.81
C SER A 83 -7.74 2.56 7.31
N PRO A 84 -8.21 2.43 8.56
CA PRO A 84 -8.73 1.15 9.04
C PRO A 84 -9.97 0.74 8.25
N GLY A 85 -10.00 -0.51 7.81
CA GLY A 85 -11.15 -1.12 7.16
C GLY A 85 -11.71 -2.28 7.99
N GLU A 86 -13.04 -2.37 8.07
CA GLU A 86 -13.67 -3.58 8.59
C GLU A 86 -13.39 -4.75 7.65
N THR A 87 -13.06 -5.92 8.20
CA THR A 87 -12.86 -7.12 7.36
C THR A 87 -14.12 -7.42 6.55
N PHE A 88 -13.96 -7.96 5.35
CA PHE A 88 -15.08 -8.31 4.47
C PHE A 88 -16.15 -9.15 5.22
N ARG A 89 -15.69 -10.12 6.02
CA ARG A 89 -16.58 -10.97 6.82
C ARG A 89 -17.37 -10.17 7.86
N ALA A 90 -16.72 -9.26 8.59
CA ALA A 90 -17.40 -8.49 9.62
C ALA A 90 -18.44 -7.55 9.00
N ARG A 91 -18.09 -6.89 7.88
CA ARG A 91 -19.00 -5.98 7.17
C ARG A 91 -20.17 -6.66 6.47
N TYR A 92 -19.95 -7.83 5.87
CA TYR A 92 -20.93 -8.50 5.00
C TYR A 92 -21.53 -9.79 5.58
N GLY A 93 -21.04 -10.26 6.73
CA GLY A 93 -21.45 -11.50 7.39
C GLY A 93 -21.06 -12.80 6.67
N LEU A 94 -20.38 -12.72 5.52
CA LEU A 94 -19.93 -13.86 4.70
C LEU A 94 -18.50 -13.62 4.20
N THR A 95 -17.77 -14.66 3.81
CA THR A 95 -16.41 -14.47 3.29
C THR A 95 -16.40 -14.03 1.83
N LEU A 96 -15.34 -13.35 1.39
CA LEU A 96 -15.18 -13.03 -0.04
C LEU A 96 -15.26 -14.29 -0.92
N ALA A 97 -14.73 -15.41 -0.44
CA ALA A 97 -14.83 -16.70 -1.12
C ALA A 97 -16.28 -17.20 -1.26
N ASP A 98 -17.12 -17.03 -0.23
CA ASP A 98 -18.54 -17.36 -0.32
C ASP A 98 -19.24 -16.52 -1.39
N LEU A 99 -18.93 -15.21 -1.48
CA LEU A 99 -19.48 -14.33 -2.50
C LEU A 99 -19.08 -14.80 -3.91
N VAL A 100 -17.79 -15.08 -4.13
CA VAL A 100 -17.27 -15.54 -5.43
C VAL A 100 -17.92 -16.87 -5.82
N ARG A 101 -18.01 -17.83 -4.88
CA ARG A 101 -18.66 -19.13 -5.13
C ARG A 101 -20.13 -18.95 -5.51
N ALA A 102 -20.88 -18.12 -4.78
CA ALA A 102 -22.26 -17.84 -5.12
C ALA A 102 -22.38 -17.23 -6.52
N GLY A 103 -21.53 -16.26 -6.87
CA GLY A 103 -21.46 -15.66 -8.21
C GLY A 103 -21.18 -16.66 -9.34
N CYS A 104 -20.44 -17.72 -9.04
CA CYS A 104 -20.15 -18.82 -9.98
C CYS A 104 -21.20 -19.95 -9.94
N GLY A 105 -22.33 -19.80 -9.23
CA GLY A 105 -23.35 -20.85 -9.09
C GLY A 105 -22.92 -22.04 -8.22
N LEU A 106 -21.83 -21.91 -7.45
CA LEU A 106 -21.30 -22.99 -6.61
C LEU A 106 -21.99 -23.03 -5.23
N PRO A 107 -22.01 -24.21 -4.57
CA PRO A 107 -22.55 -24.33 -3.22
C PRO A 107 -21.82 -23.43 -2.21
N VAL A 108 -22.60 -22.75 -1.36
CA VAL A 108 -22.14 -21.90 -0.25
C VAL A 108 -22.78 -22.32 1.09
N PRO A 109 -22.09 -22.11 2.23
CA PRO A 109 -22.61 -22.45 3.57
C PRO A 109 -23.95 -21.78 3.88
N ARG A 110 -24.80 -22.46 4.68
CA ARG A 110 -26.12 -21.94 5.07
C ARG A 110 -26.05 -20.63 5.87
N SER A 111 -24.98 -20.41 6.63
CA SER A 111 -24.73 -19.17 7.37
C SER A 111 -24.55 -17.96 6.44
N ALA A 112 -23.87 -18.13 5.31
CA ALA A 112 -23.67 -17.09 4.30
C ALA A 112 -24.97 -16.66 3.60
N ARG A 113 -25.99 -17.54 3.57
CA ARG A 113 -27.32 -17.25 2.98
C ARG A 113 -28.20 -16.34 3.85
N ARG A 114 -27.85 -16.12 5.12
CA ARG A 114 -28.68 -15.43 6.13
C ARG A 114 -28.18 -14.04 6.52
N THR A 115 -27.15 -13.50 5.86
CA THR A 115 -26.51 -12.25 6.27
C THR A 115 -27.40 -11.04 6.00
N ARG A 116 -27.53 -10.17 7.01
CA ARG A 116 -28.44 -9.00 7.01
C ARG A 116 -27.86 -7.75 6.32
N SER A 117 -26.55 -7.67 6.12
CA SER A 117 -25.86 -6.48 5.61
C SER A 117 -25.84 -6.44 4.07
N GLY A 118 -26.52 -5.43 3.52
CA GLY A 118 -26.32 -4.91 2.17
C GLY A 118 -27.25 -5.50 1.11
N ALA A 119 -28.20 -4.70 0.61
CA ALA A 119 -29.01 -5.06 -0.55
C ALA A 119 -28.15 -5.45 -1.78
N GLU A 120 -26.92 -4.93 -1.90
CA GLU A 120 -25.99 -5.22 -3.00
C GLU A 120 -25.46 -6.65 -2.99
N ALA A 121 -24.92 -7.16 -1.88
CA ALA A 121 -24.44 -8.54 -1.81
C ALA A 121 -25.59 -9.55 -1.98
N ARG A 122 -26.78 -9.23 -1.44
CA ARG A 122 -27.99 -10.02 -1.64
C ARG A 122 -28.45 -10.03 -3.09
N ASN A 123 -28.33 -8.91 -3.81
CA ASN A 123 -28.68 -8.82 -5.22
C ASN A 123 -27.71 -9.63 -6.08
N THR A 124 -26.40 -9.56 -5.82
CA THR A 124 -25.39 -10.38 -6.53
C THR A 124 -25.61 -11.87 -6.27
N VAL A 125 -25.86 -12.26 -5.01
CA VAL A 125 -26.12 -13.66 -4.63
C VAL A 125 -27.47 -14.15 -5.20
N ARG A 126 -28.54 -13.34 -5.18
CA ARG A 126 -29.83 -13.69 -5.80
C ARG A 126 -29.74 -13.77 -7.33
N ALA A 127 -29.03 -12.84 -7.98
CA ALA A 127 -28.85 -12.86 -9.42
C ALA A 127 -28.09 -14.11 -9.90
N ALA A 128 -27.16 -14.62 -9.08
CA ALA A 128 -26.42 -15.83 -9.37
C ALA A 128 -27.16 -17.14 -9.00
N LEU A 129 -28.07 -17.11 -8.02
CA LEU A 129 -28.86 -18.27 -7.58
C LEU A 129 -30.21 -18.45 -8.30
N HIS A 130 -30.68 -17.44 -9.06
CA HIS A 130 -31.89 -17.52 -9.87
C HIS A 130 -31.61 -17.77 -11.37
N ARG A 131 -30.42 -18.26 -11.70
CA ARG A 131 -30.13 -18.97 -12.95
C ARG A 131 -29.98 -20.46 -12.67
#